data_AF-A0A9E4SBI6-F1
#
_entry.id   AF-A0A9E4SBI6-F1
#
_cell.length_a   1.000
_cell.length_b   1.000
_cell.length_c   1.000
_cell.angle_alpha   90.00
_cell.angle_beta   90.00
_cell.angle_gamma   90.00
#
_symmetry.space_group_name_H-M   'P 1'
#
loop_
_entity.id
_entity.type
_entity.pdbx_description
1 polymer ?
#
loop_
_entity_poly.entity_id
_entity_poly.type
_entity_poly.pdbx_seq_one_letter_code
_entity_poly.pdbx_strand_id
1 'polypeptide(L)'
;GTVAAAYGIAQHFGWDPIGNNAGRTRVIASFGNTLNFGAYMVMTIPATLAMVYKDRKRRGIWLALIVGALGLQLSGLWFSGGRGPFVAAAAALSTFFIIAAALGSYRAVAKSAGMLAFSGIIAAVIISLPSPQGDVGLSRALSIGTLGDGTSTDIVGGLAGRLNIWGSTLKLATRWDVPIEEPVANSILRPVFGFGPDMFIYSFPFASKPQTRLSILDHAHNYELQILMEQGFAGLLGFAALTGLLFFAAFAIVRRFRAAGRNIDLTGSLLLALLPAMVGKMVELQTGVPRVSDLAMTFALFGAAIALYELVNRQLEADAETDASPEEPATGRSPMARTAPNQLVLGSTLLAAVLATAVLLTVFVSWDVRRLSASISLAAGHDSPSLDRRAQVWADAQARAPERESFTHNLSEQYVKVAKEQRELGNENESMRLILIGRDLLLEYEKRDPFEWDAQIGLSKIAAILAEWGKLEYTQELADRSRRIVELYPSYPTLVGTAATAMTSVGLHEIAIEYADRVIAVEETTQPWSKAWYAKGRSLFELGREDEAITVLITATEKQPGAEGALLAHQVLSEIYRIRGEPELSEYHKEQGADAITFEE
;
A
#
# COMPACT_ATOMS: atom_id res chain seq x y z
N GLY A 1 15.23 15.53 10.20
CA GLY A 1 14.80 15.02 11.52
C GLY A 1 13.99 16.06 12.27
N THR A 2 14.65 16.96 13.00
CA THR A 2 14.00 17.85 13.99
C THR A 2 12.86 18.72 13.44
N VAL A 3 13.04 19.35 12.27
CA VAL A 3 11.99 20.19 11.66
C VAL A 3 10.74 19.36 11.33
N ALA A 4 10.92 18.20 10.69
CA ALA A 4 9.82 17.29 10.39
C ALA A 4 9.12 16.79 11.67
N ALA A 5 9.90 16.49 12.72
CA ALA A 5 9.36 16.07 14.00
C ALA A 5 8.54 17.17 14.68
N ALA A 6 9.06 18.40 14.73
CA ALA A 6 8.35 19.56 15.26
C ALA A 6 7.04 19.82 14.50
N TYR A 7 7.07 19.74 13.16
CA TYR A 7 5.88 19.91 12.34
C TYR A 7 4.84 18.79 12.58
N GLY A 8 5.28 17.52 12.67
CA GLY A 8 4.40 16.41 13.03
C GLY A 8 3.78 16.56 14.43
N ILE A 9 4.56 17.01 15.43
CA ILE A 9 4.05 17.31 16.77
C ILE A 9 3.00 18.44 16.69
N ALA A 10 3.24 19.49 15.91
CA ALA A 10 2.27 20.57 15.76
C ALA A 10 0.96 20.10 15.11
N GLN A 11 1.03 19.19 14.12
CA GLN A 11 -0.16 18.54 13.54
C GLN A 11 -0.98 17.79 14.60
N HIS A 12 -0.30 17.09 15.52
CA HIS A 12 -0.97 16.41 16.64
C HIS A 12 -1.78 17.40 17.47
N PHE A 13 -1.22 18.56 17.79
CA PHE A 13 -1.90 19.62 18.55
C PHE A 13 -2.84 20.50 17.71
N GLY A 14 -3.30 20.02 16.56
CA GLY A 14 -4.31 20.70 15.75
C GLY A 14 -3.79 21.86 14.88
N TRP A 15 -2.48 21.95 14.67
CA TRP A 15 -1.89 22.98 13.81
C TRP A 15 -1.31 22.37 12.52
N ASP A 16 -1.96 22.65 11.39
CA ASP A 16 -1.44 22.32 10.06
C ASP A 16 -1.84 23.36 9.00
N PRO A 17 -1.04 24.41 8.80
CA PRO A 17 -1.35 25.45 7.82
C PRO A 17 -1.03 25.07 6.37
N ILE A 18 -0.37 23.92 6.11
CA ILE A 18 0.12 23.54 4.78
C ILE A 18 -0.70 22.37 4.21
N GLY A 19 -0.96 21.35 5.03
CA GLY A 19 -1.54 20.09 4.58
C GLY A 19 -3.04 19.94 4.85
N ASN A 20 -3.65 20.83 5.65
CA ASN A 20 -5.00 20.65 6.20
C ASN A 20 -5.19 19.26 6.87
N ASN A 21 -4.11 18.69 7.41
CA ASN A 21 -4.11 17.41 8.14
C ASN A 21 -4.08 17.65 9.65
N ALA A 22 -4.62 18.78 10.10
CA ALA A 22 -4.67 19.13 11.52
C ALA A 22 -5.53 18.12 12.29
N GLY A 23 -5.06 17.71 13.47
CA GLY A 23 -5.83 16.88 14.38
C GLY A 23 -5.91 15.39 14.01
N ARG A 24 -4.95 14.88 13.23
CA ARG A 24 -4.81 13.44 13.00
C ARG A 24 -4.32 12.73 14.27
N THR A 25 -4.93 11.60 14.58
CA THR A 25 -4.51 10.71 15.67
C THR A 25 -3.11 10.13 15.46
N ARG A 26 -2.70 9.97 14.20
CA ARG A 26 -1.34 9.58 13.81
C ARG A 26 -0.78 10.60 12.83
N VAL A 27 0.37 11.17 13.16
CA VAL A 27 0.93 12.31 12.42
C VAL A 27 1.73 11.84 11.21
N ILE A 28 1.73 12.67 10.17
CA ILE A 28 2.40 12.38 8.89
C ILE A 28 3.50 13.40 8.55
N ALA A 29 3.58 14.50 9.29
CA ALA A 29 4.35 15.68 8.93
C ALA A 29 4.10 16.05 7.46
N SER A 30 5.13 16.12 6.63
CA SER A 30 5.03 16.39 5.18
C SER A 30 5.20 15.13 4.31
N PHE A 31 5.15 13.93 4.89
CA PHE A 31 5.50 12.67 4.20
C PHE A 31 4.30 11.98 3.54
N GLY A 32 3.08 12.51 3.70
CA GLY A 32 1.83 11.92 3.17
C GLY A 32 1.40 10.63 3.86
N ASN A 33 2.31 9.94 4.58
CA ASN A 33 2.05 8.69 5.27
C ASN A 33 2.80 8.63 6.61
N THR A 34 2.09 8.16 7.65
CA THR A 34 2.60 8.00 9.01
C THR A 34 3.81 7.07 9.12
N LEU A 35 3.85 6.01 8.32
CA LEU A 35 4.93 5.01 8.32
C LEU A 35 6.20 5.59 7.68
N ASN A 36 6.07 6.32 6.57
CA ASN A 36 7.20 7.02 5.92
C ASN A 36 7.81 8.06 6.87
N PHE A 37 6.97 8.83 7.59
CA PHE A 37 7.45 9.76 8.60
C PHE A 37 8.18 9.04 9.74
N GLY A 38 7.61 7.94 10.26
CA GLY A 38 8.25 7.12 11.28
C GLY A 38 9.59 6.53 10.81
N ALA A 39 9.65 5.99 9.59
CA ALA A 39 10.87 5.45 8.99
C ALA A 39 11.95 6.53 8.81
N TYR A 40 11.57 7.76 8.47
CA TYR A 40 12.49 8.89 8.45
C TYR A 40 13.02 9.26 9.85
N MET A 41 12.23 9.09 10.92
CA MET A 41 12.72 9.22 12.30
C MET A 41 13.77 8.15 12.63
N VAL A 42 13.55 6.89 12.21
CA VAL A 42 14.52 5.79 12.38
C VAL A 42 15.90 6.17 11.81
N MET A 43 15.94 6.87 10.68
CA MET A 43 17.21 7.33 10.08
C MET A 43 17.84 8.50 10.85
N THR A 44 17.03 9.45 11.31
CA THR A 44 17.53 10.74 11.81
C THR A 44 17.88 10.74 13.29
N ILE A 45 17.29 9.86 14.10
CA ILE A 45 17.60 9.68 15.52
C ILE A 45 19.07 9.27 15.75
N PRO A 46 19.60 8.16 15.17
CA PRO A 46 21.00 7.78 15.35
C PRO A 46 21.96 8.83 14.77
N ALA A 47 21.60 9.47 13.64
CA ALA A 47 22.40 10.56 13.08
C ALA A 47 22.50 11.77 14.01
N THR A 48 21.41 12.13 14.69
CA THR A 48 21.39 13.23 15.66
C THR A 48 22.16 12.86 16.93
N LEU A 49 22.03 11.61 17.39
CA LEU A 49 22.76 11.12 18.56
C LEU A 49 24.28 11.04 18.29
N ALA A 50 24.71 10.71 17.07
CA ALA A 50 26.12 10.71 16.69
C ALA A 50 26.78 12.09 16.80
N MET A 51 26.01 13.19 16.73
CA MET A 51 26.55 14.55 16.88
C MET A 51 27.11 14.83 18.28
N VAL A 52 26.82 13.98 19.27
CA VAL A 52 27.35 14.07 20.65
C VAL A 52 28.89 13.98 20.67
N TYR A 53 29.50 13.34 19.68
CA TYR A 53 30.95 13.15 19.58
C TYR A 53 31.68 14.31 18.88
N LYS A 54 30.96 15.24 18.24
CA LYS A 54 31.57 16.41 17.60
C LYS A 54 32.01 17.45 18.63
N ASP A 55 33.28 17.84 18.61
CA ASP A 55 33.78 18.87 19.51
C ASP A 55 33.46 20.30 18.99
N ARG A 56 33.03 21.19 19.88
CA ARG A 56 32.55 22.54 19.54
C ARG A 56 32.88 23.55 20.64
N LYS A 57 33.22 24.78 20.25
CA LYS A 57 33.57 25.92 21.13
C LYS A 57 32.50 26.35 22.16
N ARG A 58 31.33 25.70 22.24
CA ARG A 58 30.25 25.94 23.23
C ARG A 58 29.51 24.65 23.59
N ARG A 59 30.25 23.70 24.15
CA ARG A 59 29.79 22.30 24.34
C ARG A 59 28.46 22.16 25.08
N GLY A 60 28.19 22.95 26.11
CA GLY A 60 26.92 22.89 26.87
C GLY A 60 25.69 23.22 26.04
N ILE A 61 25.72 24.33 25.30
CA ILE A 61 24.62 24.75 24.41
C ILE A 61 24.40 23.70 23.31
N TRP A 62 25.49 23.18 22.73
CA TRP A 62 25.39 22.14 21.71
C TRP A 62 24.73 20.86 22.22
N LEU A 63 25.07 20.41 23.43
CA LEU A 63 24.43 19.24 24.03
C LEU A 63 22.95 19.50 24.33
N ALA A 64 22.59 20.68 24.82
CA ALA A 64 21.19 21.05 25.04
C ALA A 64 20.38 21.04 23.73
N LEU A 65 20.95 21.55 22.63
CA LEU A 65 20.31 21.50 21.31
C LEU A 65 20.12 20.07 20.80
N ILE A 66 21.10 19.18 21.01
CA ILE A 66 20.98 17.76 20.64
C ILE A 66 19.88 17.09 21.45
N VAL A 67 19.83 17.34 22.77
CA VAL A 67 18.80 16.77 23.65
C VAL A 67 17.40 17.25 23.27
N GLY A 68 17.23 18.54 22.99
CA GLY A 68 15.96 19.07 22.49
C GLY A 68 15.58 18.49 21.11
N ALA A 69 16.54 18.40 20.19
CA ALA A 69 16.33 17.83 18.86
C ALA A 69 15.93 16.34 18.91
N LEU A 70 16.62 15.54 19.74
CA LEU A 70 16.28 14.13 19.95
C LEU A 70 14.94 13.97 20.66
N GLY A 71 14.63 14.82 21.66
CA GLY A 71 13.33 14.81 22.33
C GLY A 71 12.19 15.01 21.34
N LEU A 72 12.31 16.01 20.44
CA LEU A 72 11.35 16.22 19.36
C LEU A 72 11.26 15.01 18.42
N GLN A 73 12.39 14.43 18.00
CA GLN A 73 12.39 13.27 17.10
C GLN A 73 11.75 12.02 17.74
N LEU A 74 12.00 11.77 19.03
CA LEU A 74 11.38 10.68 19.79
C LEU A 74 9.88 10.89 19.96
N SER A 75 9.42 12.11 20.25
CA SER A 75 7.98 12.44 20.25
C SER A 75 7.35 12.29 18.87
N GLY A 76 8.04 12.74 17.81
CA GLY A 76 7.57 12.56 16.43
C GLY A 76 7.43 11.07 16.07
N LEU A 77 8.43 10.25 16.41
CA LEU A 77 8.36 8.80 16.24
C LEU A 77 7.17 8.22 17.01
N TRP A 78 6.97 8.61 18.27
CA TRP A 78 5.83 8.17 19.09
C TRP A 78 4.48 8.48 18.43
N PHE A 79 4.26 9.74 18.06
CA PHE A 79 3.01 10.18 17.43
C PHE A 79 2.79 9.62 16.02
N SER A 80 3.82 9.08 15.35
CA SER A 80 3.63 8.35 14.08
C SER A 80 2.79 7.06 14.28
N GLY A 81 2.81 6.47 15.48
CA GLY A 81 2.09 5.24 15.84
C GLY A 81 2.45 4.02 14.96
N GLY A 82 3.62 4.06 14.31
CA GLY A 82 4.11 3.01 13.43
C GLY A 82 4.82 1.90 14.20
N ARG A 83 4.21 0.71 14.27
CA ARG A 83 4.80 -0.47 14.94
C ARG A 83 6.15 -0.88 14.33
N GLY A 84 6.24 -0.92 13.00
CA GLY A 84 7.48 -1.21 12.27
C GLY A 84 8.58 -0.18 12.59
N PRO A 85 8.31 1.13 12.45
CA PRO A 85 9.24 2.18 12.88
C PRO A 85 9.70 2.10 14.34
N PHE A 86 8.86 1.69 15.29
CA PHE A 86 9.30 1.48 16.68
C PHE A 86 10.34 0.38 16.81
N VAL A 87 10.08 -0.79 16.21
CA VAL A 87 11.02 -1.92 16.23
C VAL A 87 12.32 -1.56 15.49
N ALA A 88 12.20 -0.87 14.36
CA ALA A 88 13.33 -0.39 13.57
C ALA A 88 14.18 0.65 14.30
N ALA A 89 13.57 1.58 15.03
CA ALA A 89 14.29 2.56 15.84
C ALA A 89 15.02 1.89 17.01
N ALA A 90 14.41 0.88 17.64
CA ALA A 90 15.07 0.07 18.66
C ALA A 90 16.28 -0.65 18.08
N ALA A 91 16.14 -1.32 16.93
CA ALA A 91 17.25 -1.99 16.24
C ALA A 91 18.38 -1.02 15.84
N ALA A 92 18.03 0.18 15.35
CA ALA A 92 18.99 1.23 15.06
C ALA A 92 19.75 1.69 16.32
N LEU A 93 19.05 1.97 17.42
CA LEU A 93 19.68 2.39 18.66
C LEU A 93 20.54 1.29 19.29
N SER A 94 20.08 0.03 19.28
CA SER A 94 20.89 -1.11 19.72
C SER A 94 22.18 -1.23 18.90
N THR A 95 22.07 -1.12 17.57
CA THR A 95 23.25 -1.13 16.67
C THR A 95 24.18 0.05 16.96
N PHE A 96 23.61 1.24 17.21
CA PHE A 96 24.38 2.43 17.59
C PHE A 96 25.22 2.18 18.84
N PHE A 97 24.63 1.64 19.90
CA PHE A 97 25.36 1.39 21.15
C PHE A 97 26.39 0.26 21.03
N ILE A 98 26.11 -0.77 20.22
CA ILE A 98 27.08 -1.83 19.91
C ILE A 98 28.30 -1.25 19.20
N ILE A 99 28.10 -0.44 18.16
CA ILE A 99 29.21 0.19 17.43
C ILE A 99 29.92 1.22 18.34
N ALA A 100 29.19 2.03 19.10
CA ALA A 100 29.78 3.01 19.99
C ALA A 100 30.63 2.36 21.10
N ALA A 101 30.22 1.20 21.61
CA ALA A 101 31.00 0.42 22.56
C ALA A 101 32.22 -0.25 21.91
N ALA A 102 32.13 -0.61 20.62
CA ALA A 102 33.26 -1.18 19.88
C ALA A 102 34.32 -0.12 19.52
N LEU A 103 33.91 1.12 19.25
CA LEU A 103 34.79 2.19 18.78
C LEU A 103 35.22 3.17 19.87
N GLY A 104 34.42 3.34 20.92
CA GLY A 104 34.57 4.38 21.93
C GLY A 104 34.92 3.86 23.32
N SER A 105 35.17 4.79 24.24
CA SER A 105 35.32 4.47 25.66
C SER A 105 33.96 4.30 26.35
N TYR A 106 33.94 3.57 27.47
CA TYR A 106 32.77 3.47 28.35
C TYR A 106 32.14 4.85 28.68
N ARG A 107 32.97 5.87 28.92
CA ARG A 107 32.50 7.25 29.19
C ARG A 107 31.78 7.85 27.99
N ALA A 108 32.25 7.58 26.79
CA ALA A 108 31.69 8.06 25.54
C ALA A 108 30.30 7.41 25.27
N VAL A 109 30.16 6.12 25.60
CA VAL A 109 28.89 5.39 25.55
C VAL A 109 27.91 5.90 26.61
N ALA A 110 28.37 6.02 27.86
CA ALA A 110 27.55 6.53 28.97
C ALA A 110 27.03 7.95 28.69
N LYS A 111 27.84 8.80 28.05
CA LYS A 111 27.42 10.13 27.61
C LYS A 111 26.25 10.06 26.63
N SER A 112 26.35 9.23 25.59
CA SER A 112 25.27 9.07 24.60
C SER A 112 24.01 8.46 25.21
N ALA A 113 24.15 7.48 26.11
CA ALA A 113 23.04 6.92 26.86
C ALA A 113 22.35 7.99 27.74
N GLY A 114 23.13 8.82 28.44
CA GLY A 114 22.60 9.94 29.22
C GLY A 114 21.86 10.95 28.35
N MET A 115 22.41 11.34 27.20
CA MET A 115 21.73 12.24 26.25
C MET A 115 20.40 11.66 25.77
N LEU A 116 20.37 10.37 25.42
CA LEU A 116 19.14 9.69 25.01
C LEU A 116 18.10 9.66 26.14
N ALA A 117 18.53 9.39 27.38
CA ALA A 117 17.64 9.38 28.55
C ALA A 117 17.03 10.77 28.81
N PHE A 118 17.83 11.84 28.82
CA PHE A 118 17.31 13.21 28.96
C PHE A 118 16.37 13.60 27.82
N SER A 119 16.67 13.17 26.59
CA SER A 119 15.80 13.37 25.43
C SER A 119 14.47 12.62 25.59
N GLY A 120 14.51 11.41 26.14
CA GLY A 120 13.32 10.63 26.48
C GLY A 120 12.42 11.30 27.51
N ILE A 121 12.99 12.01 28.48
CA ILE A 121 12.22 12.83 29.44
C ILE A 121 11.50 13.97 28.72
N ILE A 122 12.19 14.71 27.85
CA ILE A 122 11.55 15.76 27.03
C ILE A 122 10.43 15.16 26.19
N ALA A 123 10.68 14.00 25.57
CA ALA A 123 9.68 13.34 24.77
C ALA A 123 8.45 12.94 25.58
N ALA A 124 8.65 12.37 26.78
CA ALA A 124 7.59 12.01 27.71
C ALA A 124 6.77 13.23 28.15
N VAL A 125 7.43 14.37 28.42
CA VAL A 125 6.73 15.62 28.73
C VAL A 125 5.83 16.04 27.58
N ILE A 126 6.35 16.07 26.35
CA ILE A 126 5.58 16.44 25.15
C ILE A 126 4.41 15.48 24.92
N ILE A 127 4.64 14.17 25.04
CA ILE A 127 3.61 13.13 24.84
C ILE A 127 2.50 13.24 25.90
N SER A 128 2.85 13.64 27.11
CA SER A 128 1.91 13.78 28.23
C SER A 128 1.10 15.08 28.19
N LEU A 129 1.41 16.01 27.27
CA LEU A 129 0.62 17.23 27.12
C LEU A 129 -0.80 16.88 26.63
N PRO A 130 -1.86 17.45 27.23
CA PRO A 130 -3.23 17.20 26.79
C PRO A 130 -3.42 17.60 25.32
N SER A 131 -4.00 16.70 24.53
CA SER A 131 -4.40 16.96 23.15
C SER A 131 -5.83 16.47 22.90
N PRO A 132 -6.61 17.14 22.03
CA PRO A 132 -7.93 16.66 21.62
C PRO A 132 -7.93 15.27 20.95
N GLN A 133 -6.80 14.82 20.43
CA GLN A 133 -6.65 13.60 19.63
C GLN A 133 -6.39 12.36 20.49
N GLY A 134 -5.93 12.55 21.73
CA GLY A 134 -5.53 11.47 22.64
C GLY A 134 -4.22 10.78 22.24
N ASP A 135 -3.72 9.87 23.09
CA ASP A 135 -2.51 9.10 22.81
C ASP A 135 -2.84 7.74 22.16
N VAL A 136 -2.45 7.59 20.90
CA VAL A 136 -2.52 6.31 20.17
C VAL A 136 -1.18 5.57 20.22
N GLY A 137 -0.08 6.21 20.61
CA GLY A 137 1.25 5.60 20.64
C GLY A 137 1.34 4.41 21.61
N LEU A 138 0.78 4.55 22.82
CA LEU A 138 0.83 3.50 23.84
C LEU A 138 0.09 2.22 23.40
N SER A 139 -1.16 2.33 22.96
CA SER A 139 -1.94 1.17 22.50
C SER A 139 -1.29 0.49 21.30
N ARG A 140 -0.63 1.26 20.43
CA ARG A 140 0.11 0.75 19.26
C ARG A 140 1.39 0.04 19.66
N ALA A 141 2.12 0.55 20.64
CA ALA A 141 3.32 -0.09 21.18
C ALA A 141 2.99 -1.40 21.92
N LEU A 142 1.94 -1.41 22.73
CA LEU A 142 1.48 -2.61 23.46
C LEU A 142 0.92 -3.70 22.52
N SER A 143 0.45 -3.31 21.32
CA SER A 143 -0.02 -4.25 20.29
C SER A 143 1.08 -4.73 19.33
N ILE A 144 2.35 -4.51 19.67
CA ILE A 144 3.47 -5.15 18.97
C ILE A 144 3.45 -6.64 19.33
N GLY A 145 3.40 -7.51 18.32
CA GLY A 145 3.43 -8.96 18.53
C GLY A 145 2.07 -9.60 18.87
N THR A 146 0.98 -8.84 18.97
CA THR A 146 -0.36 -9.43 19.14
C THR A 146 -0.73 -10.22 17.89
N LEU A 147 -0.93 -11.52 18.07
CA LEU A 147 -1.50 -12.42 17.08
C LEU A 147 -3.02 -12.41 17.24
N GLY A 148 -3.76 -12.39 16.13
CA GLY A 148 -5.22 -12.45 16.16
C GLY A 148 -5.72 -13.85 16.52
N ASP A 149 -7.01 -13.97 16.78
CA ASP A 149 -7.68 -15.22 17.18
C ASP A 149 -7.67 -16.31 16.08
N GLY A 150 -7.20 -15.98 14.87
CA GLY A 150 -6.95 -16.93 13.78
C GLY A 150 -8.21 -17.49 13.10
N THR A 151 -9.39 -17.13 13.58
CA THR A 151 -10.70 -17.58 13.08
C THR A 151 -11.11 -16.90 11.77
N SER A 152 -10.95 -15.57 11.69
CA SER A 152 -11.24 -14.81 10.46
C SER A 152 -10.06 -14.83 9.49
N THR A 153 -10.39 -14.93 8.21
CA THR A 153 -9.43 -14.80 7.11
C THR A 153 -9.18 -13.36 6.67
N ASP A 154 -9.89 -12.38 7.25
CA ASP A 154 -9.74 -10.98 6.88
C ASP A 154 -8.35 -10.41 7.21
N ILE A 155 -7.81 -9.63 6.27
CA ILE A 155 -6.55 -8.92 6.46
C ILE A 155 -6.79 -7.71 7.37
N VAL A 156 -6.34 -7.84 8.62
CA VAL A 156 -6.40 -6.77 9.63
C VAL A 156 -5.05 -6.07 9.85
N GLY A 157 -5.09 -4.82 10.29
CA GLY A 157 -3.87 -4.06 10.56
C GLY A 157 -3.03 -4.64 11.71
N GLY A 158 -1.81 -5.11 11.41
CA GLY A 158 -0.90 -5.59 12.44
C GLY A 158 0.00 -6.72 11.99
N LEU A 159 0.52 -7.50 12.94
CA LEU A 159 1.35 -8.66 12.61
C LEU A 159 0.51 -9.82 12.05
N ALA A 160 -0.68 -10.06 12.61
CA ALA A 160 -1.60 -11.09 12.13
C ALA A 160 -1.97 -10.92 10.64
N GLY A 161 -2.40 -9.72 10.23
CA GLY A 161 -2.68 -9.46 8.82
C GLY A 161 -1.44 -9.56 7.93
N ARG A 162 -0.26 -9.14 8.41
CA ARG A 162 1.00 -9.34 7.67
C ARG A 162 1.32 -10.81 7.46
N LEU A 163 1.16 -11.66 8.48
CA LEU A 163 1.37 -13.10 8.34
C LEU A 163 0.38 -13.73 7.35
N ASN A 164 -0.86 -13.24 7.30
CA ASN A 164 -1.84 -13.65 6.28
C ASN A 164 -1.38 -13.26 4.86
N ILE A 165 -0.97 -12.00 4.69
CA ILE A 165 -0.41 -11.50 3.42
C ILE A 165 0.81 -12.31 3.00
N TRP A 166 1.78 -12.52 3.90
CA TRP A 166 3.02 -13.23 3.60
C TRP A 166 2.76 -14.70 3.29
N GLY A 167 1.87 -15.37 4.04
CA GLY A 167 1.48 -16.75 3.75
C GLY A 167 0.84 -16.89 2.36
N SER A 168 -0.05 -15.96 2.00
CA SER A 168 -0.68 -15.92 0.68
C SER A 168 0.33 -15.60 -0.42
N THR A 169 1.28 -14.70 -0.16
CA THR A 169 2.37 -14.34 -1.08
C THR A 169 3.33 -15.50 -1.31
N LEU A 170 3.68 -16.24 -0.26
CA LEU A 170 4.51 -17.44 -0.36
C LEU A 170 3.78 -18.58 -1.09
N LYS A 171 2.46 -18.71 -0.91
CA LYS A 171 1.64 -19.63 -1.72
C LYS A 171 1.60 -19.19 -3.19
N LEU A 172 1.54 -17.89 -3.46
CA LEU A 172 1.65 -17.37 -4.82
C LEU A 172 3.02 -17.67 -5.44
N ALA A 173 4.10 -17.60 -4.66
CA ALA A 173 5.47 -17.91 -5.09
C ALA A 173 5.70 -19.39 -5.49
N THR A 174 4.75 -20.30 -5.25
CA THR A 174 4.82 -21.70 -5.71
C THR A 174 3.99 -21.96 -6.97
N ARG A 175 3.01 -21.10 -7.28
CA ARG A 175 2.07 -21.28 -8.39
C ARG A 175 2.29 -20.29 -9.52
N TRP A 176 2.63 -19.04 -9.16
CA TRP A 176 2.84 -17.93 -10.07
C TRP A 176 1.61 -17.60 -10.93
N ASP A 177 0.40 -17.81 -10.43
CA ASP A 177 -0.83 -17.60 -11.19
C ASP A 177 -1.00 -16.13 -11.62
N VAL A 178 -1.52 -15.93 -12.83
CA VAL A 178 -1.79 -14.63 -13.44
C VAL A 178 -3.17 -14.65 -14.12
N PRO A 179 -3.84 -13.49 -14.25
CA PRO A 179 -5.16 -13.40 -14.88
C PRO A 179 -5.15 -13.47 -16.42
N ILE A 180 -3.96 -13.63 -17.02
CA ILE A 180 -3.75 -13.61 -18.47
C ILE A 180 -3.35 -14.97 -19.02
N GLU A 181 -3.82 -15.24 -20.24
CA GLU A 181 -3.31 -16.35 -21.03
C GLU A 181 -1.93 -16.02 -21.61
N GLU A 182 -1.00 -16.85 -21.16
CA GLU A 182 0.44 -16.81 -21.33
C GLU A 182 1.08 -17.66 -22.44
N PRO A 183 2.04 -17.21 -23.29
CA PRO A 183 2.97 -18.17 -23.88
C PRO A 183 3.70 -18.95 -22.79
N VAL A 184 3.85 -20.27 -22.97
CA VAL A 184 4.47 -21.16 -21.97
C VAL A 184 5.85 -20.68 -21.52
N ALA A 185 6.62 -20.05 -22.41
CA ALA A 185 7.93 -19.48 -22.10
C ALA A 185 7.86 -18.43 -20.98
N ASN A 186 6.86 -17.55 -20.99
CA ASN A 186 6.70 -16.53 -19.94
C ASN A 186 6.40 -17.19 -18.60
N SER A 187 5.49 -18.17 -18.57
CA SER A 187 5.18 -18.93 -17.35
C SER A 187 6.40 -19.65 -16.77
N ILE A 188 7.28 -20.20 -17.61
CA ILE A 188 8.52 -20.86 -17.17
C ILE A 188 9.53 -19.85 -16.61
N LEU A 189 9.61 -18.65 -17.18
CA LEU A 189 10.55 -17.61 -16.79
C LEU A 189 10.05 -16.73 -15.63
N ARG A 190 8.74 -16.73 -15.36
CA ARG A 190 8.10 -15.93 -14.30
C ARG A 190 8.72 -16.13 -12.92
N PRO A 191 9.07 -17.35 -12.46
CA PRO A 191 9.77 -17.51 -11.19
C PRO A 191 11.12 -16.80 -11.14
N VAL A 192 11.81 -16.69 -12.28
CA VAL A 192 13.14 -16.07 -12.36
C VAL A 192 13.02 -14.55 -12.34
N PHE A 193 12.07 -13.97 -13.09
CA PHE A 193 11.98 -12.52 -13.33
C PHE A 193 10.78 -11.82 -12.67
N GLY A 194 9.88 -12.57 -12.05
CA GLY A 194 8.69 -12.05 -11.38
C GLY A 194 7.53 -11.76 -12.33
N PHE A 195 6.47 -11.17 -11.76
CA PHE A 195 5.30 -10.68 -12.48
C PHE A 195 5.56 -9.36 -13.22
N GLY A 196 6.59 -8.62 -12.83
CA GLY A 196 6.81 -7.24 -13.24
C GLY A 196 6.20 -6.21 -12.27
N PRO A 197 6.56 -4.92 -12.44
CA PRO A 197 6.10 -3.84 -11.57
C PRO A 197 4.58 -3.72 -11.56
N ASP A 198 4.00 -3.42 -10.39
CA ASP A 198 2.57 -3.18 -10.18
C ASP A 198 1.63 -4.36 -10.55
N MET A 199 2.17 -5.56 -10.85
CA MET A 199 1.36 -6.73 -11.22
C MET A 199 0.94 -7.62 -10.04
N PHE A 200 1.56 -7.44 -8.87
CA PHE A 200 1.23 -8.21 -7.66
C PHE A 200 -0.26 -8.14 -7.30
N ILE A 201 -0.86 -6.95 -7.50
CA ILE A 201 -2.25 -6.64 -7.18
C ILE A 201 -3.24 -7.58 -7.87
N TYR A 202 -2.98 -7.97 -9.12
CA TYR A 202 -3.87 -8.83 -9.90
C TYR A 202 -3.64 -10.32 -9.66
N SER A 203 -2.44 -10.69 -9.20
CA SER A 203 -2.10 -12.10 -8.92
C SER A 203 -2.43 -12.53 -7.48
N PHE A 204 -2.45 -11.58 -6.53
CA PHE A 204 -2.73 -11.87 -5.12
C PHE A 204 -4.07 -12.60 -4.88
N PRO A 205 -5.20 -12.26 -5.56
CA PRO A 205 -6.49 -12.93 -5.37
C PRO A 205 -6.49 -14.45 -5.64
N PHE A 206 -5.56 -14.97 -6.45
CA PHE A 206 -5.48 -16.41 -6.75
C PHE A 206 -4.90 -17.26 -5.61
N ALA A 207 -4.16 -16.62 -4.70
CA ALA A 207 -3.48 -17.28 -3.60
C ALA A 207 -3.98 -16.85 -2.22
N SER A 208 -4.64 -15.68 -2.13
CA SER A 208 -5.18 -15.16 -0.88
C SER A 208 -6.31 -16.03 -0.32
N LYS A 209 -6.47 -15.96 1.00
CA LYS A 209 -7.62 -16.56 1.67
C LYS A 209 -8.87 -15.73 1.37
N PRO A 210 -10.09 -16.31 1.47
CA PRO A 210 -11.34 -15.56 1.31
C PRO A 210 -11.35 -14.28 2.15
N GLN A 211 -11.72 -13.15 1.57
CA GLN A 211 -11.80 -11.84 2.23
C GLN A 211 -13.23 -11.34 2.25
N THR A 212 -13.74 -10.99 3.42
CA THR A 212 -15.06 -10.41 3.59
C THR A 212 -15.13 -9.01 2.98
N ARG A 213 -14.06 -8.24 3.18
CA ARG A 213 -13.99 -6.84 2.72
C ARG A 213 -13.37 -6.76 1.34
N LEU A 214 -13.93 -5.87 0.52
CA LEU A 214 -13.30 -5.40 -0.71
C LEU A 214 -12.10 -4.51 -0.37
N SER A 215 -10.98 -5.16 -0.02
CA SER A 215 -9.69 -4.51 0.16
C SER A 215 -8.71 -5.08 -0.84
N ILE A 216 -8.34 -4.27 -1.82
CA ILE A 216 -7.24 -4.65 -2.71
C ILE A 216 -5.92 -4.55 -1.95
N LEU A 217 -5.07 -5.54 -2.16
CA LEU A 217 -3.71 -5.53 -1.65
C LEU A 217 -2.73 -5.23 -2.78
N ASP A 218 -2.19 -4.01 -2.79
CA ASP A 218 -1.23 -3.54 -3.80
C ASP A 218 0.22 -3.97 -3.51
N HIS A 219 0.54 -4.39 -2.28
CA HIS A 219 1.90 -4.79 -1.87
C HIS A 219 1.93 -5.96 -0.89
N ALA A 220 3.03 -6.72 -0.89
CA ALA A 220 3.29 -7.81 0.04
C ALA A 220 3.55 -7.36 1.49
N HIS A 221 3.66 -6.05 1.76
CA HIS A 221 3.96 -5.48 3.10
C HIS A 221 5.25 -6.06 3.73
N ASN A 222 6.18 -6.45 2.88
CA ASN A 222 7.54 -6.88 3.14
C ASN A 222 8.32 -6.66 1.83
N TYR A 223 9.43 -5.93 1.89
CA TYR A 223 10.10 -5.48 0.67
C TYR A 223 10.76 -6.62 -0.10
N GLU A 224 11.31 -7.62 0.60
CA GLU A 224 11.91 -8.80 0.00
C GLU A 224 10.88 -9.64 -0.75
N LEU A 225 9.70 -9.84 -0.15
CA LEU A 225 8.59 -10.51 -0.80
C LEU A 225 8.07 -9.69 -1.99
N GLN A 226 8.02 -8.36 -1.89
CA GLN A 226 7.66 -7.52 -3.03
C GLN A 226 8.66 -7.71 -4.18
N ILE A 227 9.96 -7.68 -3.90
CA ILE A 227 11.01 -7.92 -4.89
C ILE A 227 10.88 -9.33 -5.49
N LEU A 228 10.60 -10.35 -4.68
CA LEU A 228 10.38 -11.70 -5.18
C LEU A 228 9.19 -11.73 -6.16
N MET A 229 8.09 -11.07 -5.83
CA MET A 229 6.90 -11.05 -6.68
C MET A 229 7.13 -10.25 -7.96
N GLU A 230 7.75 -9.06 -7.89
CA GLU A 230 7.91 -8.20 -9.07
C GLU A 230 9.13 -8.52 -9.93
N GLN A 231 10.22 -9.00 -9.32
CA GLN A 231 11.54 -9.22 -9.96
C GLN A 231 12.03 -10.67 -9.88
N GLY A 232 11.23 -11.58 -9.30
CA GLY A 232 11.51 -13.01 -9.24
C GLY A 232 12.68 -13.35 -8.31
N PHE A 233 13.12 -14.61 -8.38
CA PHE A 233 14.28 -15.08 -7.63
C PHE A 233 15.57 -14.36 -8.05
N ALA A 234 15.70 -13.90 -9.30
CA ALA A 234 16.86 -13.14 -9.73
C ALA A 234 16.95 -11.79 -9.00
N GLY A 235 15.84 -11.06 -8.93
CA GLY A 235 15.76 -9.81 -8.16
C GLY A 235 15.98 -10.02 -6.67
N LEU A 236 15.35 -11.05 -6.08
CA LEU A 236 15.52 -11.37 -4.67
C LEU A 236 16.98 -11.69 -4.33
N LEU A 237 17.65 -12.51 -5.15
CA LEU A 237 19.07 -12.83 -4.98
C LEU A 237 19.95 -11.58 -5.13
N GLY A 238 19.65 -10.71 -6.10
CA GLY A 238 20.35 -9.45 -6.27
C GLY A 238 20.23 -8.53 -5.05
N PHE A 239 19.02 -8.43 -4.49
CA PHE A 239 18.77 -7.65 -3.28
C PHE A 239 19.41 -8.28 -2.03
N ALA A 240 19.32 -9.59 -1.86
CA ALA A 240 19.98 -10.32 -0.78
C ALA A 240 21.52 -10.16 -0.85
N ALA A 241 22.10 -10.17 -2.06
CA ALA A 241 23.52 -9.92 -2.26
C ALA A 241 23.89 -8.47 -1.90
N LEU A 242 23.12 -7.48 -2.36
CA LEU A 242 23.34 -6.07 -2.01
C LEU A 242 23.31 -5.85 -0.49
N THR A 243 22.26 -6.32 0.17
CA THR A 243 22.08 -6.16 1.62
C THR A 243 23.15 -6.92 2.39
N GLY A 244 23.47 -8.16 2.01
CA GLY A 244 24.55 -8.95 2.60
C GLY A 244 25.92 -8.27 2.49
N LEU A 245 26.24 -7.70 1.32
CA LEU A 245 27.48 -6.94 1.13
C LEU A 245 27.51 -5.65 1.96
N LEU A 246 26.38 -4.95 2.10
CA LEU A 246 26.28 -3.77 2.99
C LEU A 246 26.55 -4.13 4.45
N PHE A 247 25.97 -5.22 4.96
CA PHE A 247 26.23 -5.70 6.32
C PHE A 247 27.70 -6.12 6.49
N PHE A 248 28.26 -6.84 5.51
CA PHE A 248 29.67 -7.22 5.54
C PHE A 248 30.59 -5.99 5.53
N ALA A 249 30.33 -5.01 4.67
CA ALA A 249 31.08 -3.75 4.60
C ALA A 249 31.00 -2.99 5.93
N ALA A 250 29.82 -2.87 6.52
CA ALA A 250 29.58 -2.24 7.83
C ALA A 250 30.33 -2.95 8.97
N PHE A 251 30.36 -4.29 8.97
CA PHE A 251 31.13 -5.05 9.95
C PHE A 251 32.64 -4.87 9.76
N ALA A 252 33.11 -5.00 8.51
CA ALA A 252 34.52 -4.89 8.15
C ALA A 252 35.10 -3.53 8.51
N ILE A 253 34.38 -2.43 8.23
CA ILE A 253 34.83 -1.08 8.53
C ILE A 253 34.89 -0.81 10.04
N VAL A 254 33.89 -1.26 10.82
CA VAL A 254 33.89 -1.10 12.27
C VAL A 254 35.06 -1.88 12.89
N ARG A 255 35.32 -3.10 12.41
CA ARG A 255 36.48 -3.90 12.85
C ARG A 255 37.81 -3.23 12.51
N ARG A 256 37.98 -2.72 11.28
CA ARG A 256 39.20 -2.03 10.83
C ARG A 256 39.44 -0.73 11.60
N PHE A 257 38.42 0.10 11.75
CA PHE A 257 38.50 1.34 12.50
C PHE A 257 38.90 1.10 13.96
N ARG A 258 38.32 0.07 14.59
CA ARG A 258 38.71 -0.36 15.95
C ARG A 258 40.16 -0.84 16.01
N ALA A 259 40.61 -1.64 15.05
CA ALA A 259 41.98 -2.16 15.01
C ALA A 259 43.02 -1.06 14.86
N ALA A 260 42.70 0.03 14.17
CA ALA A 260 43.55 1.21 14.05
C ALA A 260 43.69 2.04 15.34
N GLY A 261 42.98 1.66 16.43
CA GLY A 261 43.08 2.35 17.72
C GLY A 261 42.57 3.80 17.71
N ARG A 262 41.84 4.22 16.68
CA ARG A 262 41.30 5.58 16.57
C ARG A 262 40.17 5.80 17.57
N ASN A 263 40.18 6.97 18.21
CA ASN A 263 39.03 7.44 18.97
C ASN A 263 37.88 7.84 18.01
N ILE A 264 36.67 8.00 18.55
CA ILE A 264 35.51 8.50 17.78
C ILE A 264 35.77 9.96 17.37
N ASP A 265 36.33 10.13 16.18
CA ASP A 265 36.55 11.40 15.50
C ASP A 265 35.36 11.74 14.57
N LEU A 266 35.55 12.62 13.59
CA LEU A 266 34.51 12.95 12.62
C LEU A 266 34.06 11.70 11.83
N THR A 267 35.00 10.87 11.42
CA THR A 267 34.75 9.64 10.67
C THR A 267 34.03 8.60 11.53
N GLY A 268 34.46 8.41 12.78
CA GLY A 268 33.76 7.59 13.76
C GLY A 268 32.32 8.08 14.03
N SER A 269 32.11 9.39 14.04
CA SER A 269 30.77 9.98 14.17
C SER A 269 29.89 9.69 12.94
N LEU A 270 30.45 9.70 11.73
CA LEU A 270 29.73 9.33 10.51
C LEU A 270 29.36 7.84 10.50
N LEU A 271 30.24 6.95 10.99
CA LEU A 271 29.92 5.53 11.18
C LEU A 271 28.72 5.34 12.09
N LEU A 272 28.70 6.05 13.23
CA LEU A 272 27.59 6.02 14.18
C LEU A 272 26.31 6.69 13.66
N ALA A 273 26.42 7.62 12.71
CA ALA A 273 25.26 8.26 12.10
C ALA A 273 24.60 7.37 11.03
N LEU A 274 25.39 6.73 10.16
CA LEU A 274 24.91 6.08 8.94
C LEU A 274 24.67 4.58 9.11
N LEU A 275 25.56 3.84 9.76
CA LEU A 275 25.43 2.38 9.85
C LEU A 275 24.24 1.95 10.72
N PRO A 276 23.99 2.53 11.90
CA PRO A 276 22.82 2.18 12.70
C PRO A 276 21.50 2.57 12.01
N ALA A 277 21.48 3.71 11.32
CA ALA A 277 20.33 4.11 10.50
C ALA A 277 20.05 3.09 9.39
N MET A 278 21.11 2.58 8.72
CA MET A 278 21.00 1.58 7.66
C MET A 278 20.39 0.28 8.18
N VAL A 279 20.90 -0.22 9.32
CA VAL A 279 20.35 -1.43 9.95
C VAL A 279 18.89 -1.23 10.38
N GLY A 280 18.56 -0.09 10.98
CA GLY A 280 17.18 0.27 11.31
C GLY A 280 16.26 0.23 10.09
N LYS A 281 16.69 0.82 8.97
CA LYS A 281 15.92 0.78 7.73
C LYS A 281 15.77 -0.62 7.15
N MET A 282 16.79 -1.48 7.24
CA MET A 282 16.64 -2.90 6.84
C MET A 282 15.59 -3.64 7.67
N VAL A 283 15.48 -3.34 8.97
CA VAL A 283 14.44 -3.90 9.83
C VAL A 283 13.06 -3.34 9.48
N GLU A 284 12.97 -2.05 9.15
CA GLU A 284 11.71 -1.41 8.76
C GLU A 284 11.15 -2.00 7.45
N LEU A 285 12.02 -2.24 6.45
CA LEU A 285 11.66 -2.85 5.16
C LEU A 285 10.99 -4.23 5.29
N GLN A 286 11.23 -4.96 6.39
CA GLN A 286 10.58 -6.26 6.64
C GLN A 286 9.07 -6.15 6.84
N THR A 287 8.56 -4.99 7.27
CA THR A 287 7.15 -4.79 7.63
C THR A 287 6.53 -3.53 7.02
N GLY A 288 7.32 -2.78 6.25
CA GLY A 288 6.95 -1.57 5.55
C GLY A 288 6.32 -1.85 4.19
N VAL A 289 5.79 -0.79 3.59
CA VAL A 289 5.29 -0.79 2.21
C VAL A 289 6.25 0.06 1.39
N PRO A 290 6.83 -0.46 0.30
CA PRO A 290 7.74 0.32 -0.52
C PRO A 290 7.02 1.51 -1.14
N ARG A 291 7.49 2.71 -0.80
CA ARG A 291 7.03 3.95 -1.42
C ARG A 291 8.23 4.70 -1.96
N VAL A 292 8.11 5.28 -3.15
CA VAL A 292 9.22 5.96 -3.84
C VAL A 292 9.92 6.98 -2.95
N SER A 293 9.16 7.78 -2.20
CA SER A 293 9.72 8.80 -1.30
C SER A 293 10.57 8.21 -0.17
N ASP A 294 10.19 7.06 0.39
CA ASP A 294 10.95 6.38 1.44
C ASP A 294 12.13 5.57 0.88
N LEU A 295 11.92 4.84 -0.22
CA LEU A 295 12.96 4.07 -0.88
C LEU A 295 14.09 4.96 -1.41
N ALA A 296 13.79 6.12 -1.99
CA ALA A 296 14.81 7.04 -2.47
C ALA A 296 15.79 7.45 -1.35
N MET A 297 15.27 7.78 -0.16
CA MET A 297 16.09 8.10 1.01
C MET A 297 16.88 6.89 1.50
N THR A 298 16.28 5.70 1.44
CA THR A 298 16.89 4.43 1.85
C THR A 298 18.08 4.07 0.95
N PHE A 299 17.93 4.15 -0.37
CA PHE A 299 19.03 3.90 -1.31
C PHE A 299 20.11 4.98 -1.24
N ALA A 300 19.75 6.24 -0.97
CA ALA A 300 20.74 7.29 -0.68
C ALA A 300 21.57 6.96 0.57
N LEU A 301 20.94 6.40 1.61
CA LEU A 301 21.63 5.92 2.82
C LEU A 301 22.57 4.75 2.51
N PHE A 302 22.17 3.81 1.64
CA PHE A 302 23.05 2.72 1.21
C PHE A 302 24.26 3.24 0.44
N GLY A 303 24.05 4.17 -0.48
CA GLY A 303 25.13 4.85 -1.20
C GLY A 303 26.07 5.59 -0.23
N ALA A 304 25.53 6.27 0.78
CA ALA A 304 26.32 6.94 1.81
C ALA A 304 27.15 5.96 2.67
N ALA A 305 26.60 4.79 2.99
CA ALA A 305 27.33 3.74 3.71
C ALA A 305 28.49 3.18 2.88
N ILE A 306 28.29 2.98 1.57
CA ILE A 306 29.35 2.55 0.63
C ILE A 306 30.42 3.64 0.48
N ALA A 307 30.02 4.91 0.32
CA ALA A 307 30.96 6.02 0.25
C ALA A 307 31.78 6.15 1.54
N LEU A 308 31.16 5.90 2.69
CA LEU A 308 31.86 5.86 3.98
C LEU A 308 32.84 4.69 4.05
N TYR A 309 32.47 3.52 3.52
CA TYR A 309 33.38 2.37 3.42
C TYR A 309 34.70 2.74 2.72
N GLU A 310 34.58 3.37 1.56
CA GLU A 310 35.72 3.83 0.76
C GLU A 310 36.52 4.94 1.46
N LEU A 311 35.83 5.91 2.07
CA LEU A 311 36.48 7.02 2.77
C LEU A 311 37.38 6.53 3.91
N VAL A 312 36.88 5.60 4.72
CA VAL A 312 37.66 5.08 5.86
C VAL A 312 38.82 4.23 5.40
N ASN A 313 38.66 3.40 4.36
CA ASN A 313 39.78 2.63 3.84
C ASN A 313 40.91 3.55 3.36
N ARG A 314 40.59 4.61 2.59
CA ARG A 314 41.61 5.58 2.14
C ARG A 314 42.28 6.31 3.30
N GLN A 315 41.52 6.68 4.33
CA GLN A 315 42.09 7.31 5.51
C GLN A 315 43.03 6.37 6.27
N LEU A 316 42.64 5.11 6.46
CA LEU A 316 43.47 4.12 7.14
C LEU A 316 44.73 3.76 6.35
N GLU A 317 44.64 3.72 5.01
CA GLU A 317 45.79 3.53 4.12
C GLU A 317 46.74 4.74 4.20
N ALA A 318 46.22 5.96 4.13
CA ALA A 318 47.03 7.17 4.25
C ALA A 318 47.73 7.26 5.63
N ASP A 319 47.02 6.92 6.71
CA ASP A 319 47.60 6.92 8.06
C ASP A 319 48.76 5.88 8.16
N ALA A 320 48.58 4.71 7.54
CA ALA A 320 49.62 3.67 7.50
C ALA A 320 50.83 4.07 6.65
N GLU A 321 50.63 4.79 5.54
CA GLU A 321 51.71 5.35 4.72
C GLU A 321 52.47 6.47 5.44
N THR A 322 51.81 7.29 6.26
CA THR A 322 52.50 8.32 7.07
C THR A 322 53.30 7.76 8.24
N ASP A 323 52.94 6.59 8.77
CA ASP A 323 53.71 5.90 9.82
C ASP A 323 54.89 5.08 9.25
N ALA A 324 54.90 4.80 7.94
CA ALA A 324 56.05 4.23 7.25
C ALA A 324 57.04 5.33 6.84
N SER A 325 58.31 5.20 7.23
CA SER A 325 59.37 6.14 6.80
C SER A 325 59.50 6.17 5.27
N PRO A 326 59.87 7.32 4.65
CA PRO A 326 59.86 7.44 3.20
C PRO A 326 61.02 6.65 2.57
N GLU A 327 60.74 5.44 2.09
CA GLU A 327 61.57 4.82 1.05
C GLU A 327 61.09 5.28 -0.33
N GLU A 328 62.05 5.53 -1.20
CA GLU A 328 61.91 6.13 -2.53
C GLU A 328 60.79 5.50 -3.38
N PRO A 329 60.10 6.30 -4.22
CA PRO A 329 59.05 5.77 -5.07
C PRO A 329 59.65 4.86 -6.15
N ALA A 330 59.40 3.55 -6.03
CA ALA A 330 59.60 2.60 -7.11
C ALA A 330 58.69 2.98 -8.29
N THR A 331 59.33 3.49 -9.34
CA THR A 331 58.75 3.71 -10.66
C THR A 331 58.12 2.43 -11.19
N GLY A 332 56.86 2.48 -11.62
CA GLY A 332 56.33 1.47 -12.53
C GLY A 332 54.84 1.17 -12.42
N ARG A 333 53.99 2.09 -12.87
CA ARG A 333 52.67 1.72 -13.43
C ARG A 333 52.38 2.50 -14.71
N SER A 334 52.22 1.73 -15.78
CA SER A 334 51.87 2.17 -17.13
C SER A 334 50.56 2.97 -17.16
N PRO A 335 50.50 4.14 -17.82
CA PRO A 335 49.24 4.72 -18.22
C PRO A 335 48.94 4.27 -19.64
N MET A 336 48.32 3.11 -19.80
CA MET A 336 47.55 2.83 -21.02
C MET A 336 46.09 3.25 -20.81
N ALA A 337 45.89 4.50 -20.40
CA ALA A 337 44.61 5.17 -20.52
C ALA A 337 44.58 5.77 -21.94
N ARG A 338 43.86 5.12 -22.86
CA ARG A 338 43.48 5.75 -24.13
C ARG A 338 42.59 6.94 -23.81
N THR A 339 43.20 8.11 -23.69
CA THR A 339 42.49 9.39 -23.60
C THR A 339 41.88 9.66 -24.96
N ALA A 340 40.59 9.36 -25.12
CA ALA A 340 39.80 9.99 -26.16
C ALA A 340 39.95 11.52 -25.99
N PRO A 341 40.07 12.32 -27.07
CA PRO A 341 40.32 13.74 -26.96
C PRO A 341 39.27 14.37 -26.04
N ASN A 342 39.72 15.03 -24.96
CA ASN A 342 38.86 15.55 -23.89
C ASN A 342 37.68 16.36 -24.43
N GLN A 343 37.82 17.04 -25.57
CA GLN A 343 36.74 17.80 -26.21
C GLN A 343 35.63 16.93 -26.80
N LEU A 344 35.95 15.74 -27.31
CA LEU A 344 35.00 14.81 -27.92
C LEU A 344 34.24 14.03 -26.84
N VAL A 345 34.93 13.63 -25.76
CA VAL A 345 34.31 13.05 -24.56
C VAL A 345 33.43 14.07 -23.85
N LEU A 346 33.90 15.31 -23.69
CA LEU A 346 33.14 16.41 -23.09
C LEU A 346 31.93 16.79 -23.95
N GLY A 347 32.10 16.85 -25.28
CA GLY A 347 31.01 17.10 -26.22
C GLY A 347 29.96 15.99 -26.20
N SER A 348 30.38 14.72 -26.18
CA SER A 348 29.45 13.58 -26.12
C SER A 348 28.76 13.46 -24.76
N THR A 349 29.46 13.73 -23.65
CA THR A 349 28.85 13.74 -22.31
C THR A 349 27.90 14.92 -22.13
N LEU A 350 28.24 16.11 -22.65
CA LEU A 350 27.35 17.27 -22.63
C LEU A 350 26.09 17.01 -23.48
N LEU A 351 26.25 16.46 -24.68
CA LEU A 351 25.13 16.10 -25.55
C LEU A 351 24.25 15.02 -24.90
N ALA A 352 24.85 13.98 -24.33
CA ALA A 352 24.14 12.94 -23.60
C ALA A 352 23.40 13.52 -22.38
N ALA A 353 24.03 14.43 -21.63
CA ALA A 353 23.39 15.11 -20.49
C ALA A 353 22.23 16.00 -20.94
N VAL A 354 22.38 16.76 -22.03
CA VAL A 354 21.29 17.59 -22.59
C VAL A 354 20.14 16.73 -23.08
N LEU A 355 20.42 15.65 -23.82
CA LEU A 355 19.39 14.73 -24.30
C LEU A 355 18.68 14.02 -23.14
N ALA A 356 19.43 13.51 -22.16
CA ALA A 356 18.86 12.89 -20.97
C ALA A 356 18.01 13.89 -20.18
N THR A 357 18.46 15.14 -20.04
CA THR A 357 17.70 16.20 -19.37
C THR A 357 16.43 16.54 -20.15
N ALA A 358 16.51 16.66 -21.48
CA ALA A 358 15.36 16.95 -22.33
C ALA A 358 14.32 15.81 -22.26
N VAL A 359 14.76 14.55 -22.28
CA VAL A 359 13.89 13.38 -22.11
C VAL A 359 13.26 13.40 -20.72
N LEU A 360 14.04 13.57 -19.66
CA LEU A 360 13.53 13.64 -18.28
C LEU A 360 12.52 14.77 -18.10
N LEU A 361 12.82 15.96 -18.64
CA LEU A 361 11.95 17.12 -18.53
C LEU A 361 10.67 16.95 -19.36
N THR A 362 10.77 16.34 -20.54
CA THR A 362 9.60 16.02 -21.37
C THR A 362 8.71 14.99 -20.67
N VAL A 363 9.29 13.91 -20.13
CA VAL A 363 8.55 12.91 -19.35
C VAL A 363 7.90 13.57 -18.13
N PHE A 364 8.65 14.33 -17.34
CA PHE A 364 8.14 15.03 -16.17
C PHE A 364 6.97 15.99 -16.49
N VAL A 365 7.08 16.79 -17.55
CA VAL A 365 6.01 17.73 -17.92
C VAL A 365 4.81 17.00 -18.52
N SER A 366 5.04 16.10 -19.47
CA SER A 366 3.98 15.39 -20.20
C SER A 366 3.21 14.41 -19.32
N TRP A 367 3.87 13.85 -18.30
CA TRP A 367 3.29 12.85 -17.40
C TRP A 367 2.92 13.44 -16.05
N ASP A 368 3.89 13.92 -15.28
CA ASP A 368 3.66 14.32 -13.88
C ASP A 368 2.92 15.65 -13.77
N VAL A 369 3.38 16.70 -14.48
CA VAL A 369 2.74 18.02 -14.41
C VAL A 369 1.32 17.97 -14.95
N ARG A 370 1.09 17.27 -16.07
CA ARG A 370 -0.25 17.07 -16.63
C ARG A 370 -1.19 16.42 -15.62
N ARG A 371 -0.79 15.28 -15.02
CA ARG A 371 -1.60 14.55 -14.03
C ARG A 371 -1.84 15.36 -12.77
N LEU A 372 -0.81 16.05 -12.27
CA LEU A 372 -0.94 16.92 -11.11
C LEU A 372 -1.91 18.08 -11.40
N SER A 373 -1.83 18.67 -12.59
CA SER A 373 -2.73 19.77 -12.99
C SER A 373 -4.20 19.33 -13.03
N ALA A 374 -4.47 18.07 -13.44
CA ALA A 374 -5.80 17.49 -13.44
C ALA A 374 -6.32 17.33 -12.00
N SER A 375 -5.51 16.78 -11.09
CA SER A 375 -5.87 16.66 -9.67
C SER A 375 -6.10 18.00 -8.99
N ILE A 376 -5.24 19.01 -9.24
CA ILE A 376 -5.40 20.35 -8.69
C ILE A 376 -6.70 21.00 -9.19
N SER A 377 -6.99 20.85 -10.49
CA SER A 377 -8.19 21.42 -11.09
C SER A 377 -9.47 20.80 -10.53
N LEU A 378 -9.46 19.48 -10.34
CA LEU A 378 -10.55 18.76 -9.72
C LEU A 378 -10.75 19.22 -8.27
N ALA A 379 -9.68 19.26 -7.47
CA ALA A 379 -9.74 19.69 -6.07
C ALA A 379 -10.27 21.12 -5.92
N ALA A 380 -9.88 22.04 -6.82
CA ALA A 380 -10.34 23.42 -6.79
C ALA A 380 -11.84 23.60 -7.09
N GLY A 381 -12.46 22.65 -7.82
CA GLY A 381 -13.86 22.72 -8.21
C GLY A 381 -14.77 21.68 -7.57
N HIS A 382 -14.22 20.72 -6.82
CA HIS A 382 -14.95 19.57 -6.26
C HIS A 382 -16.14 20.00 -5.40
N ASP A 383 -15.93 20.99 -4.52
CA ASP A 383 -16.93 21.52 -3.60
C ASP A 383 -17.62 22.79 -4.15
N SER A 384 -17.58 23.01 -5.47
CA SER A 384 -18.24 24.18 -6.05
C SER A 384 -19.75 24.10 -5.80
N PRO A 385 -20.39 25.20 -5.35
CA PRO A 385 -21.85 25.23 -5.17
C PRO A 385 -22.60 25.10 -6.51
N SER A 386 -21.93 25.35 -7.64
CA SER A 386 -22.50 25.15 -8.98
C SER A 386 -22.33 23.70 -9.44
N LEU A 387 -23.44 23.05 -9.75
CA LEU A 387 -23.46 21.71 -10.35
C LEU A 387 -22.74 21.67 -11.70
N ASP A 388 -22.99 22.67 -12.57
CA ASP A 388 -22.32 22.77 -13.86
C ASP A 388 -20.81 22.87 -13.71
N ARG A 389 -20.35 23.67 -12.73
CA ARG A 389 -18.92 23.80 -12.47
C ARG A 389 -18.32 22.48 -11.99
N ARG A 390 -19.01 21.75 -11.10
CA ARG A 390 -18.56 20.41 -10.65
C ARG A 390 -18.46 19.44 -11.83
N ALA A 391 -19.48 19.37 -12.68
CA ALA A 391 -19.48 18.50 -13.86
C ALA A 391 -18.32 18.86 -14.83
N GLN A 392 -18.10 20.14 -15.09
CA GLN A 392 -17.01 20.61 -15.95
C GLN A 392 -15.63 20.22 -15.42
N VAL A 393 -15.36 20.41 -14.12
CA VAL A 393 -14.04 20.08 -13.58
C VAL A 393 -13.76 18.58 -13.58
N TRP A 394 -14.79 17.75 -13.41
CA TRP A 394 -14.67 16.29 -13.55
C TRP A 394 -14.37 15.90 -15.00
N ALA A 395 -15.10 16.44 -15.97
CA ALA A 395 -14.84 16.20 -17.39
C ALA A 395 -13.44 16.67 -17.82
N ASP A 396 -13.02 17.85 -17.39
CA ASP A 396 -11.69 18.39 -17.68
C ASP A 396 -10.57 17.58 -17.03
N ALA A 397 -10.80 17.04 -15.83
CA ALA A 397 -9.84 16.17 -15.15
C ALA A 397 -9.70 14.83 -15.87
N GLN A 398 -10.83 14.22 -16.26
CA GLN A 398 -10.86 12.98 -17.05
C GLN A 398 -10.17 13.16 -18.40
N ALA A 399 -10.44 14.25 -19.12
CA ALA A 399 -9.82 14.51 -20.42
C ALA A 399 -8.30 14.71 -20.33
N ARG A 400 -7.80 15.28 -19.22
CA ARG A 400 -6.37 15.53 -19.01
C ARG A 400 -5.59 14.33 -18.50
N ALA A 401 -6.24 13.43 -17.76
CA ALA A 401 -5.60 12.26 -17.16
C ALA A 401 -6.51 11.02 -17.25
N PRO A 402 -6.87 10.57 -18.47
CA PRO A 402 -7.75 9.40 -18.65
C PRO A 402 -7.13 8.11 -18.11
N GLU A 403 -5.82 8.08 -17.88
CA GLU A 403 -5.12 6.98 -17.21
C GLU A 403 -5.47 6.80 -15.72
N ARG A 404 -6.13 7.77 -15.10
CA ARG A 404 -6.53 7.69 -13.69
C ARG A 404 -7.84 6.93 -13.62
N GLU A 405 -7.76 5.69 -13.14
CA GLU A 405 -8.90 4.84 -12.76
C GLU A 405 -9.96 5.68 -12.03
N SER A 406 -9.55 6.30 -10.92
CA SER A 406 -10.48 7.02 -10.04
C SER A 406 -11.17 8.22 -10.68
N PHE A 407 -10.61 8.81 -11.75
CA PHE A 407 -11.34 9.84 -12.48
C PHE A 407 -12.41 9.23 -13.37
N THR A 408 -12.07 8.13 -14.03
CA THR A 408 -12.96 7.42 -14.95
C THR A 408 -14.12 6.78 -14.18
N HIS A 409 -13.81 6.00 -13.14
CA HIS A 409 -14.81 5.27 -12.37
C HIS A 409 -15.79 6.23 -11.68
N ASN A 410 -15.28 7.22 -10.94
CA ASN A 410 -16.16 8.18 -10.24
C ASN A 410 -17.05 8.96 -11.19
N LEU A 411 -16.53 9.37 -12.36
CA LEU A 411 -17.34 10.07 -13.37
C LEU A 411 -18.41 9.14 -13.97
N SER A 412 -18.06 7.88 -14.26
CA SER A 412 -19.02 6.86 -14.70
C SER A 412 -20.14 6.64 -13.68
N GLU A 413 -19.81 6.51 -12.39
CA GLU A 413 -20.79 6.39 -11.32
C GLU A 413 -21.73 7.60 -11.23
N GLN A 414 -21.23 8.82 -11.47
CA GLN A 414 -22.11 10.00 -11.55
C GLN A 414 -23.06 9.91 -12.75
N TYR A 415 -22.59 9.47 -13.92
CA TYR A 415 -23.45 9.25 -15.08
C TYR A 415 -24.54 8.21 -14.81
N VAL A 416 -24.18 7.08 -14.17
CA VAL A 416 -25.14 6.02 -13.78
C VAL A 416 -26.17 6.56 -12.81
N LYS A 417 -25.75 7.34 -11.80
CA LYS A 417 -26.65 7.95 -10.82
C LYS A 417 -27.67 8.87 -11.50
N VAL A 418 -27.19 9.83 -12.29
CA VAL A 418 -28.08 10.79 -12.98
C VAL A 418 -28.96 10.07 -14.00
N ALA A 419 -28.48 9.01 -14.66
CA ALA A 419 -29.29 8.20 -15.55
C ALA A 419 -30.50 7.56 -14.84
N LYS A 420 -30.31 7.02 -13.63
CA LYS A 420 -31.41 6.48 -12.80
C LYS A 420 -32.43 7.57 -12.44
N GLU A 421 -31.95 8.74 -11.98
CA GLU A 421 -32.81 9.90 -11.66
C GLU A 421 -33.63 10.35 -12.89
N GLN A 422 -33.01 10.43 -14.07
CA GLN A 422 -33.72 10.79 -15.30
C GLN A 422 -34.77 9.76 -15.70
N ARG A 423 -34.50 8.47 -15.46
CA ARG A 423 -35.47 7.40 -15.76
C ARG A 423 -36.68 7.46 -14.83
N GLU A 424 -36.47 7.73 -13.55
CA GLU A 424 -37.57 7.94 -12.58
C GLU A 424 -38.47 9.13 -12.97
N LEU A 425 -37.91 10.14 -13.61
CA LEU A 425 -38.63 11.28 -14.18
C LEU A 425 -39.32 10.98 -15.53
N GLY A 426 -39.17 9.77 -16.07
CA GLY A 426 -39.74 9.37 -17.37
C GLY A 426 -38.91 9.78 -18.60
N ASN A 427 -37.71 10.34 -18.40
CA ASN A 427 -36.83 10.78 -19.49
C ASN A 427 -35.99 9.60 -20.04
N GLU A 428 -36.65 8.64 -20.70
CA GLU A 428 -36.02 7.40 -21.18
C GLU A 428 -34.82 7.64 -22.11
N ASN A 429 -34.94 8.55 -23.09
CA ASN A 429 -33.84 8.82 -24.03
C ASN A 429 -32.60 9.40 -23.33
N GLU A 430 -32.79 10.31 -22.36
CA GLU A 430 -31.67 10.93 -21.66
C GLU A 430 -31.04 9.96 -20.66
N SER A 431 -31.85 9.16 -19.94
CA SER A 431 -31.31 8.11 -19.07
C SER A 431 -30.46 7.09 -19.85
N MET A 432 -30.93 6.64 -21.02
CA MET A 432 -30.17 5.76 -21.91
C MET A 432 -28.89 6.42 -22.42
N ARG A 433 -28.94 7.70 -22.80
CA ARG A 433 -27.75 8.44 -23.24
C ARG A 433 -26.68 8.49 -22.14
N LEU A 434 -27.08 8.86 -20.93
CA LEU A 434 -26.17 9.05 -19.81
C LEU A 434 -25.52 7.73 -19.35
N ILE A 435 -26.30 6.66 -19.21
CA ILE A 435 -25.75 5.37 -18.77
C ILE A 435 -24.75 4.80 -19.79
N LEU A 436 -25.01 4.99 -21.09
CA LEU A 436 -24.11 4.55 -22.16
C LEU A 436 -22.82 5.38 -22.19
N ILE A 437 -22.89 6.68 -21.89
CA ILE A 437 -21.66 7.49 -21.71
C ILE A 437 -20.83 6.94 -20.54
N GLY A 438 -21.45 6.63 -19.41
CA GLY A 438 -20.78 6.01 -18.27
C GLY A 438 -20.14 4.67 -18.64
N ARG A 439 -20.83 3.85 -19.43
CA ARG A 439 -20.33 2.57 -19.94
C ARG A 439 -19.12 2.75 -20.85
N ASP A 440 -19.20 3.65 -21.83
CA ASP A 440 -18.15 3.87 -22.83
C ASP A 440 -16.87 4.40 -22.18
N LEU A 441 -16.98 5.22 -21.13
CA LEU A 441 -15.83 5.64 -20.31
C LEU A 441 -15.09 4.44 -19.72
N LEU A 442 -15.83 3.50 -19.13
CA LEU A 442 -15.22 2.30 -18.53
C LEU A 442 -14.68 1.33 -19.57
N LEU A 443 -15.35 1.18 -20.73
CA LEU A 443 -14.84 0.35 -21.83
C LEU A 443 -13.54 0.90 -22.41
N GLU A 444 -13.40 2.23 -22.53
CA GLU A 444 -12.15 2.82 -22.99
C GLU A 444 -11.03 2.62 -21.95
N TYR A 445 -11.36 2.69 -20.67
CA TYR A 445 -10.42 2.42 -19.59
C TYR A 445 -9.99 0.96 -19.52
N GLU A 446 -10.93 0.03 -19.69
CA GLU A 446 -10.67 -1.42 -19.74
C GLU A 446 -9.62 -1.80 -20.80
N LYS A 447 -9.58 -1.10 -21.95
CA LYS A 447 -8.54 -1.33 -22.96
C LYS A 447 -7.13 -1.06 -22.44
N ARG A 448 -7.00 -0.19 -21.45
CA ARG A 448 -5.73 0.17 -20.80
C ARG A 448 -5.41 -0.80 -19.66
N ASP A 449 -6.39 -1.06 -18.81
CA ASP A 449 -6.26 -1.97 -17.68
C ASP A 449 -7.48 -2.92 -17.61
N PRO A 450 -7.37 -4.12 -18.22
CA PRO A 450 -8.47 -5.07 -18.30
C PRO A 450 -8.71 -5.87 -17.01
N PHE A 451 -7.90 -5.65 -15.97
CA PHE A 451 -8.02 -6.34 -14.68
C PHE A 451 -8.35 -5.37 -13.54
N GLU A 452 -8.56 -4.09 -13.86
CA GLU A 452 -8.94 -3.06 -12.91
C GLU A 452 -10.35 -3.35 -12.39
N TRP A 453 -10.48 -3.51 -11.07
CA TRP A 453 -11.69 -4.04 -10.47
C TRP A 453 -12.88 -3.09 -10.55
N ASP A 454 -12.67 -1.78 -10.49
CA ASP A 454 -13.72 -0.76 -10.45
C ASP A 454 -14.31 -0.60 -11.86
N ALA A 455 -13.49 -0.77 -12.90
CA ALA A 455 -13.93 -0.90 -14.28
C ALA A 455 -14.72 -2.20 -14.51
N GLN A 456 -14.21 -3.35 -14.07
CA GLN A 456 -14.93 -4.63 -14.25
C GLN A 456 -16.27 -4.66 -13.51
N ILE A 457 -16.28 -4.24 -12.24
CA ILE A 457 -17.49 -4.15 -11.41
C ILE A 457 -18.45 -3.12 -11.98
N GLY A 458 -17.96 -1.93 -12.36
CA GLY A 458 -18.79 -0.87 -12.95
C GLY A 458 -19.47 -1.30 -14.26
N LEU A 459 -18.74 -1.98 -15.15
CA LEU A 459 -19.29 -2.53 -16.39
C LEU A 459 -20.35 -3.60 -16.12
N SER A 460 -20.09 -4.51 -15.18
CA SER A 460 -21.06 -5.53 -14.76
C SER A 460 -22.32 -4.89 -14.18
N LYS A 461 -22.17 -3.87 -13.33
CA LYS A 461 -23.29 -3.11 -12.73
C LYS A 461 -24.12 -2.40 -13.79
N ILE A 462 -23.49 -1.75 -14.77
CA ILE A 462 -24.20 -1.10 -15.87
C ILE A 462 -24.96 -2.13 -16.73
N ALA A 463 -24.33 -3.27 -17.04
CA ALA A 463 -24.99 -4.35 -17.78
C ALA A 463 -26.22 -4.89 -17.02
N ALA A 464 -26.13 -5.05 -15.70
CA ALA A 464 -27.25 -5.43 -14.85
C ALA A 464 -28.40 -4.42 -14.92
N ILE A 465 -28.10 -3.12 -14.74
CA ILE A 465 -29.10 -2.05 -14.83
C ILE A 465 -29.77 -2.04 -16.22
N LEU A 466 -29.01 -2.19 -17.29
CA LEU A 466 -29.55 -2.21 -18.65
C LEU A 466 -30.47 -3.43 -18.89
N ALA A 467 -30.11 -4.60 -18.37
CA ALA A 467 -30.94 -5.79 -18.42
C ALA A 467 -32.25 -5.59 -17.64
N GLU A 468 -32.19 -5.06 -16.41
CA GLU A 468 -33.36 -4.69 -15.60
C GLU A 468 -34.27 -3.68 -16.31
N TRP A 469 -33.66 -2.79 -17.09
CA TRP A 469 -34.35 -1.80 -17.90
C TRP A 469 -35.00 -2.36 -19.17
N GLY A 470 -34.95 -3.69 -19.37
CA GLY A 470 -35.54 -4.41 -20.48
C GLY A 470 -34.66 -4.48 -21.73
N LYS A 471 -33.39 -4.07 -21.65
CA LYS A 471 -32.42 -4.16 -22.76
C LYS A 471 -31.75 -5.53 -22.75
N LEU A 472 -32.48 -6.52 -23.25
CA LEU A 472 -32.09 -7.92 -23.19
C LEU A 472 -30.77 -8.22 -23.93
N GLU A 473 -30.35 -7.38 -24.87
CA GLU A 473 -29.05 -7.48 -25.54
C GLU A 473 -27.85 -7.38 -24.59
N TYR A 474 -28.02 -6.80 -23.39
CA TYR A 474 -26.97 -6.71 -22.37
C TYR A 474 -26.95 -7.89 -21.38
N THR A 475 -27.88 -8.83 -21.47
CA THR A 475 -27.91 -10.03 -20.59
C THR A 475 -26.70 -10.93 -20.81
N GLN A 476 -26.29 -11.12 -22.06
CA GLN A 476 -25.07 -11.87 -22.39
C GLN A 476 -23.82 -11.15 -21.86
N GLU A 477 -23.75 -9.82 -22.01
CA GLU A 477 -22.67 -9.03 -21.43
C GLU A 477 -22.61 -9.19 -19.92
N LEU A 478 -23.75 -9.11 -19.22
CA LEU A 478 -23.80 -9.33 -17.78
C LEU A 478 -23.27 -10.70 -17.37
N ALA A 479 -23.64 -11.77 -18.09
CA ALA A 479 -23.15 -13.11 -17.84
C ALA A 479 -21.62 -13.20 -18.02
N ASP A 480 -21.09 -12.64 -19.11
CA ASP A 480 -19.66 -12.69 -19.41
C ASP A 480 -18.84 -11.85 -18.43
N ARG A 481 -19.33 -10.68 -18.03
CA ARG A 481 -18.72 -9.83 -17.00
C ARG A 481 -18.73 -10.51 -15.63
N SER A 482 -19.84 -11.16 -15.27
CA SER A 482 -19.96 -11.88 -14.01
C SER A 482 -18.98 -13.05 -13.93
N ARG A 483 -18.82 -13.82 -15.02
CA ARG A 483 -17.80 -14.87 -15.11
C ARG A 483 -16.39 -14.29 -14.96
N ARG A 484 -16.12 -13.17 -15.66
CA ARG A 484 -14.82 -12.50 -15.61
C ARG A 484 -14.46 -12.02 -14.21
N ILE A 485 -15.41 -11.43 -13.48
CA ILE A 485 -15.22 -11.00 -12.07
C ILE A 485 -14.84 -12.20 -11.19
N VAL A 486 -15.52 -13.34 -11.36
CA VAL A 486 -15.27 -14.55 -10.58
C VAL A 486 -13.90 -15.17 -10.88
N GLU A 487 -13.46 -15.09 -12.14
CA GLU A 487 -12.12 -15.51 -12.57
C GLU A 487 -11.02 -14.60 -12.03
N LEU A 488 -11.22 -13.28 -12.05
CA LEU A 488 -10.21 -12.29 -11.62
C LEU A 488 -10.09 -12.18 -10.10
N TYR A 489 -11.21 -12.31 -9.37
CA TYR A 489 -11.28 -12.02 -7.94
C TYR A 489 -11.83 -13.20 -7.13
N PRO A 490 -11.27 -14.42 -7.28
CA PRO A 490 -11.86 -15.63 -6.69
C PRO A 490 -11.84 -15.65 -5.15
N SER A 491 -11.00 -14.82 -4.53
CA SER A 491 -10.89 -14.68 -3.07
C SER A 491 -11.90 -13.73 -2.43
N TYR A 492 -12.82 -13.14 -3.19
CA TYR A 492 -13.77 -12.14 -2.68
C TYR A 492 -15.22 -12.66 -2.77
N PRO A 493 -15.75 -13.28 -1.71
CA PRO A 493 -17.07 -13.89 -1.73
C PRO A 493 -18.20 -12.89 -2.03
N THR A 494 -18.05 -11.60 -1.67
CA THR A 494 -18.99 -10.53 -2.08
C THR A 494 -19.16 -10.44 -3.58
N LEU A 495 -18.04 -10.47 -4.32
CA LEU A 495 -18.04 -10.35 -5.78
C LEU A 495 -18.58 -11.64 -6.42
N VAL A 496 -18.18 -12.80 -5.89
CA VAL A 496 -18.69 -14.10 -6.37
C VAL A 496 -20.19 -14.26 -6.10
N GLY A 497 -20.68 -13.81 -4.95
CA GLY A 497 -22.10 -13.83 -4.58
C GLY A 497 -22.92 -12.87 -5.44
N THR A 498 -22.39 -11.67 -5.72
CA THR A 498 -23.01 -10.72 -6.64
C THR A 498 -23.10 -11.31 -8.05
N ALA A 499 -22.04 -11.96 -8.52
CA ALA A 499 -22.04 -12.69 -9.78
C ALA A 499 -23.05 -13.85 -9.79
N ALA A 500 -23.23 -14.57 -8.68
CA ALA A 500 -24.25 -15.61 -8.57
C ALA A 500 -25.68 -15.06 -8.74
N THR A 501 -25.98 -13.92 -8.11
CA THR A 501 -27.26 -13.21 -8.29
C THR A 501 -27.45 -12.74 -9.73
N ALA A 502 -26.41 -12.20 -10.36
CA ALA A 502 -26.46 -11.80 -11.77
C ALA A 502 -26.69 -13.00 -12.70
N MET A 503 -26.03 -14.14 -12.46
CA MET A 503 -26.27 -15.37 -13.21
C MET A 503 -27.70 -15.89 -13.05
N THR A 504 -28.28 -15.72 -11.86
CA THR A 504 -29.68 -16.06 -11.59
C THR A 504 -30.64 -15.22 -12.43
N SER A 505 -30.42 -13.90 -12.51
CA SER A 505 -31.31 -12.97 -13.23
C SER A 505 -31.30 -13.16 -14.75
N VAL A 506 -30.22 -13.72 -15.32
CA VAL A 506 -30.12 -14.04 -16.76
C VAL A 506 -30.47 -15.49 -17.10
N GLY A 507 -30.92 -16.28 -16.12
CA GLY A 507 -31.38 -17.66 -16.33
C GLY A 507 -30.29 -18.73 -16.35
N LEU A 508 -29.05 -18.40 -15.97
CA LEU A 508 -27.93 -19.33 -15.90
C LEU A 508 -27.87 -20.02 -14.52
N HIS A 509 -28.94 -20.76 -14.19
CA HIS A 509 -29.20 -21.29 -12.85
C HIS A 509 -28.14 -22.27 -12.33
N GLU A 510 -27.61 -23.17 -13.16
CA GLU A 510 -26.57 -24.11 -12.73
C GLU A 510 -25.26 -23.39 -12.34
N ILE A 511 -24.87 -22.39 -13.13
CA ILE A 511 -23.68 -21.57 -12.84
C ILE A 511 -23.91 -20.71 -11.59
N ALA A 512 -25.12 -20.16 -11.42
CA ALA A 512 -25.48 -19.40 -10.23
C ALA A 512 -25.36 -20.25 -8.96
N ILE A 513 -25.82 -21.51 -9.01
CA ILE A 513 -25.67 -22.46 -7.89
C ILE A 513 -24.20 -22.75 -7.60
N GLU A 514 -23.38 -23.00 -8.63
CA GLU A 514 -21.94 -23.22 -8.47
C GLU A 514 -21.26 -22.03 -7.75
N TYR A 515 -21.56 -20.80 -8.18
CA TYR A 515 -20.98 -19.60 -7.59
C TYR A 515 -21.49 -19.36 -6.17
N ALA A 516 -22.78 -19.57 -5.93
CA ALA A 516 -23.36 -19.49 -4.58
C ALA A 516 -22.71 -20.50 -3.63
N ASP A 517 -22.52 -21.75 -4.06
CA ASP A 517 -21.91 -22.80 -3.24
C ASP A 517 -20.46 -22.48 -2.86
N ARG A 518 -19.70 -21.84 -3.76
CA ARG A 518 -18.35 -21.36 -3.45
C ARG A 518 -18.32 -20.31 -2.33
N VAL A 519 -19.33 -19.44 -2.28
CA VAL A 519 -19.46 -18.40 -1.24
C VAL A 519 -19.92 -19.03 0.08
N ILE A 520 -20.92 -19.90 0.02
CA ILE A 520 -21.46 -20.60 1.19
C ILE A 520 -20.37 -21.44 1.88
N ALA A 521 -19.50 -22.10 1.11
CA ALA A 521 -18.43 -22.93 1.63
C ALA A 521 -17.37 -22.20 2.47
N VAL A 522 -17.31 -20.87 2.42
CA VAL A 522 -16.30 -20.07 3.14
C VAL A 522 -16.88 -19.20 4.26
N GLU A 523 -18.18 -19.30 4.55
CA GLU A 523 -18.87 -18.51 5.58
C GLU A 523 -18.25 -18.68 6.98
N GLU A 524 -17.78 -19.88 7.32
CA GLU A 524 -17.19 -20.18 8.64
C GLU A 524 -15.95 -19.32 8.96
N THR A 525 -15.22 -18.90 7.92
CA THR A 525 -13.99 -18.11 8.04
C THR A 525 -14.17 -16.64 7.64
N THR A 526 -15.33 -16.30 7.07
CA THR A 526 -15.67 -14.96 6.59
C THR A 526 -16.88 -14.42 7.34
N GLN A 527 -18.02 -14.28 6.67
CA GLN A 527 -19.31 -13.90 7.24
C GLN A 527 -20.45 -14.61 6.50
N PRO A 528 -21.68 -14.62 7.04
CA PRO A 528 -22.87 -15.06 6.31
C PRO A 528 -23.11 -14.23 5.03
N TRP A 529 -23.67 -14.84 3.97
CA TRP A 529 -23.97 -14.13 2.71
C TRP A 529 -25.39 -14.41 2.21
N SER A 530 -26.33 -13.54 2.59
CA SER A 530 -27.75 -13.67 2.21
C SER A 530 -27.94 -13.81 0.69
N LYS A 531 -27.18 -13.04 -0.10
CA LYS A 531 -27.21 -13.08 -1.58
C LYS A 531 -26.84 -14.43 -2.18
N ALA A 532 -25.86 -15.13 -1.62
CA ALA A 532 -25.46 -16.44 -2.13
C ALA A 532 -26.56 -17.47 -1.89
N TRP A 533 -27.12 -17.50 -0.68
CA TRP A 533 -28.25 -18.36 -0.36
C TRP A 533 -29.48 -18.04 -1.21
N TYR A 534 -29.78 -16.75 -1.41
CA TYR A 534 -30.84 -16.30 -2.31
C TYR A 534 -30.63 -16.80 -3.75
N ALA A 535 -29.45 -16.56 -4.33
CA ALA A 535 -29.13 -16.94 -5.70
C ALA A 535 -29.29 -18.45 -5.93
N LYS A 536 -28.82 -19.27 -4.98
CA LYS A 536 -29.01 -20.72 -4.98
C LYS A 536 -30.48 -21.09 -4.88
N GLY A 537 -31.20 -20.52 -3.92
CA GLY A 537 -32.60 -20.84 -3.66
C GLY A 537 -33.51 -20.48 -4.84
N ARG A 538 -33.34 -19.28 -5.40
CA ARG A 538 -34.09 -18.86 -6.60
C ARG A 538 -33.75 -19.74 -7.81
N SER A 539 -32.48 -20.06 -8.02
CA SER A 539 -32.07 -20.94 -9.12
C SER A 539 -32.62 -22.37 -8.98
N LEU A 540 -32.67 -22.92 -7.77
CA LEU A 540 -33.31 -24.22 -7.52
C LEU A 540 -34.80 -24.21 -7.83
N PHE A 541 -35.50 -23.12 -7.49
CA PHE A 541 -36.92 -22.96 -7.79
C PHE A 541 -37.17 -22.95 -9.31
N GLU A 542 -36.39 -22.18 -10.08
CA GLU A 542 -36.49 -22.12 -11.54
C GLU A 542 -36.14 -23.46 -12.23
N LEU A 543 -35.31 -24.29 -11.59
CA LEU A 543 -35.00 -25.65 -12.03
C LEU A 543 -36.05 -26.69 -11.61
N GLY A 544 -37.14 -26.28 -10.94
CA GLY A 544 -38.22 -27.16 -10.49
C GLY A 544 -37.94 -27.95 -9.22
N ARG A 545 -36.87 -27.62 -8.47
CA ARG A 545 -36.48 -28.26 -7.19
C ARG A 545 -37.06 -27.50 -6.01
N GLU A 546 -38.39 -27.42 -5.97
CA GLU A 546 -39.13 -26.47 -5.12
C GLU A 546 -38.91 -26.66 -3.61
N ASP A 547 -38.98 -27.90 -3.08
CA ASP A 547 -38.81 -28.15 -1.63
C ASP A 547 -37.39 -27.79 -1.15
N GLU A 548 -36.37 -28.05 -1.98
CA GLU A 548 -35.00 -27.65 -1.71
C GLU A 548 -34.85 -26.12 -1.76
N ALA A 549 -35.49 -25.49 -2.75
CA ALA A 549 -35.50 -24.04 -2.90
C ALA A 549 -36.08 -23.36 -1.66
N ILE A 550 -37.22 -23.82 -1.13
CA ILE A 550 -37.83 -23.27 0.08
C ILE A 550 -36.86 -23.36 1.27
N THR A 551 -36.23 -24.52 1.47
CA THR A 551 -35.27 -24.71 2.58
C THR A 551 -34.09 -23.74 2.48
N VAL A 552 -33.54 -23.58 1.28
CA VAL A 552 -32.40 -22.70 0.99
C VAL A 552 -32.81 -21.23 1.11
N LEU A 553 -34.00 -20.84 0.65
CA LEU A 553 -34.51 -19.48 0.75
C LEU A 553 -34.84 -19.10 2.20
N ILE A 554 -35.40 -20.00 3.01
CA ILE A 554 -35.58 -19.77 4.45
C ILE A 554 -34.21 -19.51 5.09
N THR A 555 -33.21 -20.33 4.77
CA THR A 555 -31.83 -20.09 5.24
C THR A 555 -31.33 -18.71 4.81
N ALA A 556 -31.61 -18.27 3.58
CA ALA A 556 -31.26 -16.94 3.11
C ALA A 556 -31.89 -15.82 3.95
N THR A 557 -33.15 -15.98 4.40
CA THR A 557 -33.82 -14.98 5.26
C THR A 557 -33.22 -14.88 6.66
N GLU A 558 -32.64 -15.98 7.16
CA GLU A 558 -31.97 -16.02 8.47
C GLU A 558 -30.54 -15.46 8.41
N LYS A 559 -29.90 -15.52 7.24
CA LYS A 559 -28.54 -15.04 6.98
C LYS A 559 -28.60 -13.54 6.67
N GLN A 560 -27.99 -12.71 7.52
CA GLN A 560 -28.04 -11.24 7.42
C GLN A 560 -29.47 -10.68 7.23
N PRO A 561 -30.34 -10.80 8.25
CA PRO A 561 -31.69 -10.23 8.18
C PRO A 561 -31.64 -8.73 7.82
N GLY A 562 -32.45 -8.32 6.85
CA GLY A 562 -32.49 -6.94 6.36
C GLY A 562 -31.46 -6.59 5.26
N ALA A 563 -30.62 -7.54 4.85
CA ALA A 563 -29.80 -7.43 3.65
C ALA A 563 -30.63 -7.67 2.38
N GLU A 564 -30.18 -7.14 1.25
CA GLU A 564 -30.88 -7.25 -0.04
C GLU A 564 -31.19 -8.72 -0.41
N GLY A 565 -30.24 -9.64 -0.25
CA GLY A 565 -30.47 -11.06 -0.54
C GLY A 565 -31.56 -11.70 0.33
N ALA A 566 -31.61 -11.35 1.61
CA ALA A 566 -32.64 -11.84 2.54
C ALA A 566 -34.04 -11.31 2.15
N LEU A 567 -34.16 -10.02 1.81
CA LEU A 567 -35.42 -9.42 1.38
C LEU A 567 -35.91 -10.02 0.06
N LEU A 568 -35.00 -10.22 -0.90
CA LEU A 568 -35.32 -10.91 -2.15
C LEU A 568 -35.75 -12.36 -1.90
N ALA A 569 -35.15 -13.06 -0.93
CA ALA A 569 -35.57 -14.42 -0.57
C ALA A 569 -36.99 -14.45 0.01
N HIS A 570 -37.36 -13.48 0.86
CA HIS A 570 -38.73 -13.30 1.31
C HIS A 570 -39.70 -13.08 0.14
N GLN A 571 -39.36 -12.24 -0.83
CA GLN A 571 -40.21 -12.01 -2.00
C GLN A 571 -40.44 -13.29 -2.82
N VAL A 572 -39.41 -14.13 -2.99
CA VAL A 572 -39.53 -15.41 -3.69
C VAL A 572 -40.36 -16.41 -2.88
N LEU A 573 -40.13 -16.54 -1.57
CA LEU A 573 -40.92 -17.41 -0.71
C LEU A 573 -42.40 -17.03 -0.73
N SER A 574 -42.70 -15.73 -0.71
CA SER A 574 -44.08 -15.24 -0.82
C SER A 574 -44.78 -15.76 -2.07
N GLU A 575 -44.08 -15.71 -3.22
CA GLU A 575 -44.60 -16.20 -4.49
C GLU A 575 -44.77 -17.72 -4.50
N ILE A 576 -43.80 -18.47 -3.97
CA ILE A 576 -43.87 -19.93 -3.87
C ILE A 576 -45.08 -20.35 -3.02
N TYR A 577 -45.24 -19.77 -1.83
CA TYR A 577 -46.35 -20.10 -0.93
C TYR A 577 -47.72 -19.68 -1.51
N ARG A 578 -47.76 -18.58 -2.27
CA ARG A 578 -48.96 -18.18 -3.02
C ARG A 578 -49.36 -19.26 -4.03
N ILE A 579 -48.39 -19.82 -4.76
CA ILE A 579 -48.62 -20.90 -5.75
C ILE A 579 -49.06 -22.20 -5.05
N ARG A 580 -48.50 -22.52 -3.88
CA ARG A 580 -48.90 -23.68 -3.06
C ARG A 580 -50.29 -23.58 -2.43
N GLY A 581 -50.88 -22.39 -2.40
CA GLY A 581 -52.14 -22.15 -1.69
C GLY A 581 -51.97 -22.04 -0.19
N GLU A 582 -50.84 -21.51 0.28
CA GLU A 582 -50.50 -21.24 1.68
C GLU A 582 -50.52 -19.71 1.94
N PRO A 583 -51.72 -19.07 2.00
CA PRO A 583 -51.85 -17.61 1.97
C PRO A 583 -51.27 -16.91 3.20
N GLU A 584 -51.30 -17.55 4.37
CA GLU A 584 -50.77 -16.96 5.62
C GLU A 584 -49.24 -16.78 5.53
N LEU A 585 -48.53 -17.81 5.05
CA LEU A 585 -47.08 -17.75 4.83
C LEU A 585 -46.73 -16.82 3.67
N SER A 586 -47.54 -16.82 2.61
CA SER A 586 -47.37 -15.90 1.49
C SER A 586 -47.39 -14.44 1.96
N GLU A 587 -48.40 -14.03 2.73
CA GLU A 587 -48.50 -12.64 3.23
C GLU A 587 -47.40 -12.32 4.25
N TYR A 588 -47.05 -13.25 5.15
CA TYR A 588 -45.92 -13.05 6.07
C TYR A 588 -44.63 -12.71 5.32
N HIS A 589 -44.24 -13.53 4.33
CA HIS A 589 -43.02 -13.28 3.56
C HIS A 589 -43.14 -12.04 2.67
N LYS A 590 -44.35 -11.68 2.22
CA LYS A 590 -44.56 -10.43 1.46
C LYS A 590 -44.31 -9.19 2.31
N GLU A 591 -44.78 -9.19 3.56
CA GLU A 591 -44.54 -8.09 4.50
C GLU A 591 -43.05 -7.95 4.81
N GLN A 592 -42.38 -9.04 5.16
CA GLN A 592 -40.94 -9.04 5.45
C GLN A 592 -40.10 -8.63 4.22
N GLY A 593 -40.49 -9.05 3.01
CA GLY A 593 -39.78 -8.72 1.77
C GLY A 593 -39.99 -7.28 1.28
N ALA A 594 -40.91 -6.53 1.90
CA ALA A 594 -41.19 -5.12 1.59
C ALA A 594 -40.44 -4.15 2.52
N ASP A 595 -39.72 -4.66 3.52
CA ASP A 595 -38.93 -3.84 4.44
C ASP A 595 -37.78 -3.12 3.72
N ALA A 596 -37.34 -2.01 4.31
CA ALA A 596 -36.18 -1.29 3.80
C ALA A 596 -34.89 -2.10 4.05
N ILE A 597 -33.93 -1.96 3.14
CA ILE A 597 -32.57 -2.49 3.36
C ILE A 597 -31.99 -1.80 4.61
N THR A 598 -31.68 -2.59 5.63
CA THR A 598 -31.10 -2.12 6.91
C THR A 598 -29.69 -2.66 7.15
N PHE A 599 -29.23 -3.56 6.29
CA PHE A 599 -27.87 -4.11 6.29
C PHE A 599 -27.18 -3.74 4.98
N GLU A 600 -26.09 -2.99 5.08
CA GLU A 600 -25.22 -2.63 3.95
C GLU A 600 -24.11 -3.70 3.85
N GLU A 601 -24.03 -4.38 2.71
CA GLU A 601 -23.14 -5.54 2.47
C GLU A 601 -21.71 -5.19 2.06
#